data_AF-A0A553EXV6-F1
#
_entry.id   AF-A0A553EXV6-F1
#
_cell.length_a   1.000
_cell.length_b   1.000
_cell.length_c   1.000
_cell.angle_alpha   90.00
_cell.angle_beta   90.00
_cell.angle_gamma   90.00
#
_symmetry.space_group_name_H-M   'P 1'
#
loop_
_entity.id
_entity.type
_entity.pdbx_description
1 polymer ?
#
loop_
_entity_poly.entity_id
_entity_poly.type
_entity_poly.pdbx_seq_one_letter_code
_entity_poly.pdbx_strand_id
1 'polypeptide(L)'
;MNVTKIVSIILLLGSLGLGWRLVNTVKSTIDERALITDREAAIIDKLMLIREAETVYQEVNGNYTSDWDKLIDFIKNGQFPIIQKKEIVVTLSYGADSSIIRIDTLEIIPAKERIFKEVYNVNAANNGIFKGFKGSLGTYATQGSGAYTLHQNGKDVTHKYRESGIITNIQDIFEGSQVSKGDLLMTLEDNKFDPNVDLDRLAYVPGYANVKFEIYAAEIDKNGSFVDVIEVKNPKPFDPTRSEENEAKNKKPLRFGSKTDVTTSGNWE
;
A
#
# COMPACT_ATOMS: atom_id res chain seq x y z
N MET A 1 -7.70 43.48 56.30
CA MET A 1 -6.84 42.56 55.52
C MET A 1 -5.65 43.37 55.01
N ASN A 2 -4.41 42.99 55.31
CA ASN A 2 -3.23 43.77 54.88
C ASN A 2 -3.15 43.80 53.35
N VAL A 3 -2.85 44.97 52.77
CA VAL A 3 -2.77 45.22 51.32
C VAL A 3 -1.87 44.19 50.62
N THR A 4 -0.77 43.80 51.27
CA THR A 4 0.14 42.74 50.79
C THR A 4 -0.55 41.39 50.60
N LYS A 5 -1.45 40.97 51.51
CA LYS A 5 -2.19 39.70 51.37
C LYS A 5 -3.18 39.74 50.20
N ILE A 6 -3.81 40.90 49.96
CA ILE A 6 -4.74 41.08 48.83
C ILE A 6 -3.97 40.96 47.50
N VAL A 7 -2.84 41.66 47.40
CA VAL A 7 -1.97 41.60 46.22
C VAL A 7 -1.44 40.18 45.99
N SER A 8 -1.00 39.47 47.04
CA SER A 8 -0.55 38.07 46.90
C SER A 8 -1.64 37.12 46.41
N ILE A 9 -2.89 37.27 46.89
CA ILE A 9 -4.02 36.43 46.43
C ILE A 9 -4.36 36.73 44.98
N ILE A 10 -4.40 38.02 44.58
CA ILE A 10 -4.66 38.41 43.19
C ILE A 10 -3.55 37.90 42.27
N LEU A 11 -2.28 38.01 42.67
CA LEU A 11 -1.15 37.48 41.92
C LEU A 11 -1.19 35.95 41.82
N LEU A 12 -1.62 35.25 42.87
CA LEU A 12 -1.79 33.80 42.86
C LEU A 12 -2.92 33.36 41.91
N LEU A 13 -4.07 34.04 41.95
CA LEU A 13 -5.16 33.75 41.02
C LEU A 13 -4.78 34.11 39.58
N GLY A 14 -4.04 35.21 39.40
CA GLY A 14 -3.48 35.61 38.11
C GLY A 14 -2.50 34.58 37.57
N SER A 15 -1.59 34.06 38.41
CA SER A 15 -0.62 33.04 37.99
C SER A 15 -1.28 31.70 37.67
N LEU A 16 -2.30 31.29 38.43
CA LEU A 16 -3.11 30.10 38.12
C LEU A 16 -3.89 30.26 36.81
N GLY A 17 -4.49 31.45 36.58
CA GLY A 17 -5.21 31.75 35.33
C GLY A 17 -4.29 31.76 34.10
N LEU A 18 -3.09 32.34 34.23
CA LEU A 18 -2.07 32.29 33.17
C LEU A 18 -1.56 30.87 32.94
N GLY A 19 -1.35 30.09 34.00
CA GLY A 19 -0.97 28.67 33.92
C GLY A 19 -2.01 27.84 33.15
N TRP A 20 -3.30 28.01 33.47
CA TRP A 20 -4.40 27.36 32.74
C TRP A 20 -4.45 27.78 31.27
N ARG A 21 -4.29 29.08 30.98
CA ARG A 21 -4.29 29.59 29.59
C ARG A 21 -3.13 29.00 28.78
N LEU A 22 -1.95 28.86 29.37
CA LEU A 22 -0.79 28.28 28.71
C LEU A 22 -1.02 26.79 28.39
N VAL A 23 -1.51 26.01 29.35
CA VAL A 23 -1.84 24.59 29.14
C VAL A 23 -2.89 24.44 28.02
N ASN A 24 -3.96 25.22 28.03
CA ASN A 24 -5.00 25.13 27.00
C ASN A 24 -4.52 25.53 25.61
N THR A 25 -3.67 26.56 25.51
CA THR A 25 -3.14 27.01 24.22
C THR A 25 -2.24 25.94 23.61
N VAL A 26 -1.35 25.35 24.42
CA VAL A 26 -0.48 24.26 23.96
C VAL A 26 -1.31 23.03 23.59
N LYS A 27 -2.26 22.63 24.44
CA LYS A 27 -3.09 21.44 24.19
C LYS A 27 -3.94 21.56 22.92
N SER A 28 -4.58 22.71 22.68
CA SER A 28 -5.40 22.93 21.45
C SER A 28 -4.58 22.69 20.19
N THR A 29 -3.36 23.21 20.13
CA THR A 29 -2.50 23.03 18.95
C THR A 29 -2.03 21.60 18.75
N ILE A 30 -1.88 20.81 19.82
CA ILE A 30 -1.51 19.40 19.74
C ILE A 30 -2.71 18.59 19.24
N ASP A 31 -3.89 18.80 19.82
CA ASP A 31 -5.11 18.09 19.46
C ASP A 31 -5.51 18.38 17.99
N GLU A 32 -5.36 19.62 17.53
CA GLU A 32 -5.60 19.99 16.13
C GLU A 32 -4.61 19.30 15.17
N ARG A 33 -3.32 19.24 15.52
CA ARG A 33 -2.31 18.56 14.70
C ARG A 33 -2.54 17.05 14.64
N ALA A 34 -2.91 16.44 15.76
CA ALA A 34 -3.27 15.02 15.81
C ALA A 34 -4.48 14.75 14.90
N LEU A 35 -5.53 15.55 15.01
CA LEU A 35 -6.72 15.43 14.17
C LEU A 35 -6.42 15.61 12.67
N ILE A 36 -5.56 16.57 12.30
CA ILE A 36 -5.11 16.74 10.91
C ILE A 36 -4.35 15.51 10.44
N THR A 37 -3.41 15.01 11.25
CA THR A 37 -2.61 13.82 10.93
C THR A 37 -3.49 12.59 10.69
N ASP A 38 -4.46 12.34 11.57
CA ASP A 38 -5.38 11.20 11.44
C ASP A 38 -6.24 11.31 10.17
N ARG A 39 -6.71 12.53 9.85
CA ARG A 39 -7.48 12.78 8.62
C ARG A 39 -6.63 12.65 7.37
N GLU A 40 -5.39 13.13 7.40
CA GLU A 40 -4.46 12.97 6.28
C GLU A 40 -4.10 11.51 6.06
N ALA A 41 -3.88 10.74 7.12
CA ALA A 41 -3.64 9.29 7.03
C ALA A 41 -4.80 8.58 6.31
N ALA A 42 -6.04 8.86 6.70
CA ALA A 42 -7.21 8.28 6.02
C ALA A 42 -7.32 8.70 4.54
N ILE A 43 -6.92 9.92 4.19
CA ILE A 43 -6.86 10.39 2.80
C ILE A 43 -5.75 9.66 2.03
N ILE A 44 -4.56 9.50 2.65
CA ILE A 44 -3.43 8.78 2.06
C ILE A 44 -3.81 7.32 1.80
N ASP A 45 -4.43 6.63 2.75
CA ASP A 45 -4.92 5.25 2.58
C ASP A 45 -5.90 5.14 1.42
N LYS A 46 -6.82 6.10 1.29
CA LYS A 46 -7.78 6.16 0.18
C LYS A 46 -7.07 6.40 -1.16
N LEU A 47 -6.09 7.31 -1.20
CA LEU A 47 -5.29 7.59 -2.40
C LEU A 47 -4.43 6.38 -2.79
N MET A 48 -3.87 5.64 -1.83
CA MET A 48 -3.12 4.41 -2.09
C MET A 48 -4.01 3.31 -2.69
N LEU A 49 -5.24 3.16 -2.20
CA LEU A 49 -6.22 2.24 -2.77
C LEU A 49 -6.58 2.62 -4.22
N ILE A 50 -6.88 3.90 -4.46
CA ILE A 50 -7.20 4.39 -5.81
C ILE A 50 -6.00 4.16 -6.75
N ARG A 51 -4.77 4.43 -6.28
CA ARG A 51 -3.55 4.18 -7.04
C ARG A 51 -3.39 2.72 -7.44
N GLU A 52 -3.59 1.79 -6.51
CA GLU A 52 -3.50 0.35 -6.82
C GLU A 52 -4.58 -0.05 -7.83
N ALA A 53 -5.82 0.42 -7.62
CA ALA A 53 -6.92 0.12 -8.53
C ALA A 53 -6.66 0.63 -9.96
N GLU A 54 -6.15 1.85 -10.11
CA GLU A 54 -5.77 2.43 -11.41
C GLU A 54 -4.60 1.70 -12.06
N THR A 55 -3.62 1.26 -11.26
CA THR A 55 -2.48 0.46 -11.77
C THR A 55 -2.97 -0.88 -12.31
N VAL A 56 -3.80 -1.60 -11.55
CA VAL A 56 -4.38 -2.88 -11.97
C VAL A 56 -5.33 -2.69 -13.16
N TYR A 57 -6.08 -1.59 -13.21
CA TYR A 57 -6.91 -1.23 -14.36
C TYR A 57 -6.06 -1.02 -15.61
N GLN A 58 -4.97 -0.24 -15.51
CA GLN A 58 -4.06 -0.02 -16.64
C GLN A 58 -3.42 -1.32 -17.13
N GLU A 59 -3.03 -2.22 -16.23
CA GLU A 59 -2.45 -3.52 -16.62
C GLU A 59 -3.40 -4.37 -17.47
N VAL A 60 -4.72 -4.24 -17.26
CA VAL A 60 -5.75 -5.00 -17.99
C VAL A 60 -6.23 -4.25 -19.24
N ASN A 61 -6.48 -2.95 -19.12
CA ASN A 61 -7.13 -2.14 -20.14
C ASN A 61 -6.14 -1.40 -21.05
N GLY A 62 -4.88 -1.30 -20.65
CA GLY A 62 -3.81 -0.61 -21.38
C GLY A 62 -3.63 0.85 -20.99
N ASN A 63 -4.64 1.50 -20.42
CA ASN A 63 -4.63 2.92 -20.07
C ASN A 63 -5.31 3.17 -18.71
N TYR A 64 -5.00 4.30 -18.06
CA TYR A 64 -5.72 4.78 -16.87
C TYR A 64 -7.12 5.28 -17.19
N THR A 65 -8.00 5.37 -16.18
CA THR A 65 -9.34 5.96 -16.33
C THR A 65 -9.48 7.23 -15.50
N SER A 66 -10.27 8.19 -15.99
CA SER A 66 -10.72 9.35 -15.20
C SER A 66 -12.20 9.26 -14.82
N ASP A 67 -12.84 8.16 -15.19
CA ASP A 67 -14.23 7.86 -14.92
C ASP A 67 -14.34 6.96 -13.69
N TRP A 68 -14.88 7.52 -12.61
CA TRP A 68 -15.07 6.82 -11.34
C TRP A 68 -16.01 5.62 -11.45
N ASP A 69 -17.05 5.69 -12.29
CA ASP A 69 -18.01 4.60 -12.41
C ASP A 69 -17.35 3.39 -13.08
N LYS A 70 -16.50 3.63 -14.08
CA LYS A 70 -15.68 2.58 -14.71
C LYS A 70 -14.68 1.97 -13.73
N LEU A 71 -13.99 2.79 -12.95
CA LEU A 71 -13.03 2.29 -11.97
C LEU A 71 -13.74 1.45 -10.89
N ILE A 72 -14.88 1.92 -10.38
CA ILE A 72 -15.67 1.21 -9.36
C ILE A 72 -16.22 -0.10 -9.93
N ASP A 73 -16.74 -0.10 -11.16
CA ASP A 73 -17.23 -1.31 -11.83
C ASP A 73 -16.10 -2.33 -12.02
N PHE A 74 -14.92 -1.88 -12.45
CA PHE A 74 -13.75 -2.75 -12.57
C PHE A 74 -13.35 -3.36 -11.23
N ILE A 75 -13.32 -2.59 -10.15
CA ILE A 75 -12.98 -3.14 -8.82
C ILE A 75 -14.01 -4.19 -8.40
N LYS A 76 -15.31 -3.98 -8.68
CA LYS A 76 -16.38 -4.89 -8.23
C LYS A 76 -16.51 -6.15 -9.09
N ASN A 77 -16.44 -5.99 -10.40
CA ASN A 77 -16.86 -7.00 -11.39
C ASN A 77 -15.73 -7.37 -12.36
N GLY A 78 -14.63 -6.61 -12.37
CA GLY A 78 -13.51 -6.81 -13.27
C GLY A 78 -12.73 -8.09 -12.97
N GLN A 79 -11.95 -8.51 -13.97
CA GLN A 79 -11.10 -9.68 -13.92
C GLN A 79 -9.67 -9.29 -14.25
N PHE A 80 -8.72 -9.99 -13.64
CA PHE A 80 -7.30 -9.80 -13.83
C PHE A 80 -6.65 -11.11 -14.30
N PRO A 81 -6.08 -11.16 -15.52
CA PRO A 81 -5.38 -12.33 -16.01
C PRO A 81 -3.94 -12.36 -15.49
N ILE A 82 -3.59 -13.42 -14.77
CA ILE A 82 -2.21 -13.71 -14.41
C ILE A 82 -1.52 -14.30 -15.65
N ILE A 83 -0.61 -13.55 -16.25
CA ILE A 83 0.08 -13.94 -17.48
C ILE A 83 1.53 -14.38 -17.21
N GLN A 84 1.99 -15.37 -17.98
CA GLN A 84 3.39 -15.79 -18.03
C GLN A 84 3.96 -15.47 -19.42
N LYS A 85 5.05 -14.70 -19.45
CA LYS A 85 5.80 -14.41 -20.67
C LYS A 85 7.02 -15.32 -20.74
N LYS A 86 7.13 -16.11 -21.82
CA LYS A 86 8.29 -16.96 -22.12
C LYS A 86 8.92 -16.50 -23.43
N GLU A 87 10.21 -16.24 -23.40
CA GLU A 87 11.00 -15.96 -24.61
C GLU A 87 11.67 -17.26 -25.08
N ILE A 88 11.37 -17.67 -26.30
CA ILE A 88 11.97 -18.86 -26.93
C ILE A 88 12.92 -18.36 -28.01
N VAL A 89 14.21 -18.66 -27.86
CA VAL A 89 15.21 -18.36 -28.88
C VAL A 89 15.23 -19.50 -29.90
N VAL A 90 15.00 -19.17 -31.16
CA VAL A 90 15.03 -20.08 -32.30
C VAL A 90 16.14 -19.64 -33.24
N THR A 91 17.12 -20.50 -33.48
CA THR A 91 18.17 -20.24 -34.47
C THR A 91 17.63 -20.51 -35.88
N LEU A 92 17.65 -19.48 -36.71
CA LEU A 92 17.21 -19.51 -38.10
C LEU A 92 18.20 -20.28 -38.96
N SER A 93 17.73 -20.78 -40.10
CA SER A 93 18.50 -21.63 -41.03
C SER A 93 19.78 -20.98 -41.57
N TYR A 94 19.89 -19.65 -41.51
CA TYR A 94 21.06 -18.88 -41.91
C TYR A 94 21.94 -18.41 -40.72
N GLY A 95 21.76 -19.01 -39.54
CA GLY A 95 22.62 -18.82 -38.36
C GLY A 95 22.31 -17.59 -37.50
N ALA A 96 21.22 -16.88 -37.77
CA ALA A 96 20.76 -15.78 -36.92
C ALA A 96 19.77 -16.28 -35.85
N ASP A 97 19.80 -15.68 -34.66
CA ASP A 97 18.82 -15.97 -33.61
C ASP A 97 17.55 -15.12 -33.79
N SER A 98 16.39 -15.74 -33.66
CA SER A 98 15.08 -15.10 -33.59
C SER A 98 14.45 -15.41 -32.24
N SER A 99 13.96 -14.41 -31.52
CA SER A 99 13.21 -14.65 -30.29
C SER A 99 11.71 -14.56 -30.54
N ILE A 100 10.99 -15.57 -30.08
CA ILE A 100 9.53 -15.63 -30.10
C ILE A 100 9.05 -15.46 -28.66
N ILE A 101 8.31 -14.38 -28.41
CA ILE A 101 7.67 -14.16 -27.12
C ILE A 101 6.32 -14.87 -27.15
N ARG A 102 6.17 -15.87 -26.29
CA ARG A 102 4.90 -16.54 -26.04
C ARG A 102 4.31 -16.04 -24.73
N ILE A 103 3.06 -15.58 -24.79
CA ILE A 103 2.30 -15.14 -23.62
C ILE A 103 1.23 -16.19 -23.37
N ASP A 104 1.28 -16.83 -22.21
CA ASP A 104 0.25 -17.78 -21.76
C ASP A 104 -0.48 -17.18 -20.55
N THR A 105 -1.82 -17.29 -20.50
CA THR A 105 -2.61 -16.93 -19.30
C THR A 105 -2.63 -18.13 -18.37
N LEU A 106 -2.16 -17.96 -17.14
CA LEU A 106 -2.12 -19.02 -16.13
C LEU A 106 -3.46 -19.13 -15.41
N GLU A 107 -4.01 -18.00 -14.99
CA GLU A 107 -5.21 -17.93 -14.17
C GLU A 107 -5.92 -16.60 -14.39
N ILE A 108 -7.23 -16.57 -14.16
CA ILE A 108 -8.02 -15.33 -14.15
C ILE A 108 -8.62 -15.20 -12.76
N ILE A 109 -8.27 -14.13 -12.06
CA ILE A 109 -8.76 -13.84 -10.70
C ILE A 109 -9.63 -12.57 -10.72
N PRO A 110 -10.51 -12.36 -9.72
CA PRO A 110 -11.22 -11.10 -9.59
C PRO A 110 -10.26 -9.91 -9.40
N ALA A 111 -10.53 -8.78 -10.05
CA ALA A 111 -9.71 -7.57 -9.90
C ALA A 111 -9.64 -7.10 -8.44
N LYS A 112 -10.77 -7.21 -7.70
CA LYS A 112 -10.81 -6.94 -6.25
C LYS A 112 -9.75 -7.74 -5.49
N GLU A 113 -9.60 -9.01 -5.81
CA GLU A 113 -8.63 -9.86 -5.11
C GLU A 113 -7.20 -9.39 -5.35
N ARG A 114 -6.86 -9.11 -6.61
CA ARG A 114 -5.54 -8.58 -6.98
C ARG A 114 -5.23 -7.22 -6.31
N ILE A 115 -6.23 -6.36 -6.14
CA ILE A 115 -6.07 -5.02 -5.55
C ILE A 115 -5.98 -5.09 -4.03
N PHE A 116 -6.80 -5.92 -3.39
CA PHE A 116 -6.97 -5.91 -1.93
C PHE A 116 -6.09 -6.89 -1.18
N LYS A 117 -5.62 -7.96 -1.84
CA LYS A 117 -4.78 -8.97 -1.20
C LYS A 117 -3.33 -8.85 -1.63
N GLU A 118 -2.45 -9.17 -0.70
CA GLU A 118 -1.03 -9.39 -0.98
C GLU A 118 -0.67 -10.84 -0.66
N VAL A 119 0.10 -11.47 -1.55
CA VAL A 119 0.50 -12.87 -1.44
C VAL A 119 1.99 -12.93 -1.20
N TYR A 120 2.40 -13.59 -0.11
CA TYR A 120 3.80 -13.75 0.24
C TYR A 120 4.22 -15.21 0.20
N ASN A 121 5.32 -15.46 -0.53
CA ASN A 121 5.92 -16.78 -0.59
C ASN A 121 6.96 -16.96 0.51
N VAL A 122 6.76 -17.98 1.35
CA VAL A 122 7.73 -18.38 2.37
C VAL A 122 8.61 -19.47 1.76
N ASN A 123 9.76 -19.05 1.25
CA ASN A 123 10.73 -19.96 0.64
C ASN A 123 11.78 -20.42 1.66
N ALA A 124 12.32 -21.61 1.40
CA ALA A 124 13.47 -22.15 2.10
C ALA A 124 14.67 -21.20 1.97
N ALA A 125 15.18 -20.70 3.08
CA ALA A 125 16.26 -19.73 3.09
C ALA A 125 17.61 -20.37 2.76
N ASN A 126 17.77 -21.66 3.09
CA ASN A 126 18.98 -22.45 2.94
C ASN A 126 18.64 -23.90 2.57
N ASN A 127 19.64 -24.64 2.10
CA ASN A 127 19.56 -26.08 1.94
C ASN A 127 19.57 -26.76 3.32
N GLY A 128 18.84 -27.85 3.49
CA GLY A 128 18.87 -28.63 4.72
C GLY A 128 17.85 -29.76 4.76
N ILE A 129 17.78 -30.42 5.90
CA ILE A 129 16.76 -31.44 6.17
C ILE A 129 15.61 -30.79 6.92
N PHE A 130 14.41 -30.91 6.39
CA PHE A 130 13.21 -30.33 6.99
C PHE A 130 12.89 -31.00 8.32
N LYS A 131 12.63 -30.18 9.35
CA LYS A 131 12.25 -30.64 10.68
C LYS A 131 10.79 -30.38 11.05
N GLY A 132 10.13 -29.46 10.36
CA GLY A 132 8.73 -29.15 10.61
C GLY A 132 8.39 -27.68 10.46
N PHE A 133 7.09 -27.44 10.22
CA PHE A 133 6.49 -26.12 10.27
C PHE A 133 6.22 -25.70 11.71
N LYS A 134 6.19 -24.39 11.94
CA LYS A 134 5.78 -23.78 13.22
C LYS A 134 4.36 -23.20 13.16
N GLY A 135 3.84 -22.95 11.96
CA GLY A 135 2.46 -22.54 11.73
C GLY A 135 1.60 -23.68 11.16
N SER A 136 0.29 -23.49 11.18
CA SER A 136 -0.68 -24.40 10.58
C SER A 136 -1.58 -23.66 9.58
N LEU A 137 -2.13 -24.40 8.61
CA LEU A 137 -3.04 -23.86 7.62
C LEU A 137 -4.19 -23.09 8.28
N GLY A 138 -4.52 -21.92 7.75
CA GLY A 138 -5.59 -21.04 8.24
C GLY A 138 -5.22 -20.17 9.45
N THR A 139 -3.99 -20.27 9.99
CA THR A 139 -3.56 -19.43 11.13
C THR A 139 -2.82 -18.17 10.68
N TYR A 140 -2.90 -17.12 11.49
CA TYR A 140 -2.19 -15.87 11.24
C TYR A 140 -0.73 -15.96 11.70
N ALA A 141 0.20 -15.88 10.76
CA ALA A 141 1.62 -15.77 11.00
C ALA A 141 2.02 -14.32 11.24
N THR A 142 2.79 -14.07 12.29
CA THR A 142 3.33 -12.73 12.58
C THR A 142 4.77 -12.63 12.09
N GLN A 143 5.10 -11.53 11.43
CA GLN A 143 6.48 -11.21 11.03
C GLN A 143 7.45 -11.37 12.22
N GLY A 144 8.58 -12.02 11.96
CA GLY A 144 9.62 -12.28 12.97
C GLY A 144 9.33 -13.48 13.90
N SER A 145 8.14 -14.06 13.87
CA SER A 145 7.85 -15.34 14.54
C SER A 145 8.42 -16.53 13.74
N GLY A 146 8.60 -17.68 14.37
CA GLY A 146 9.17 -18.87 13.73
C GLY A 146 8.22 -19.43 12.66
N ALA A 147 8.76 -19.76 11.48
CA ALA A 147 8.03 -20.29 10.33
C ALA A 147 8.25 -21.79 10.14
N TYR A 148 9.52 -22.21 10.02
CA TYR A 148 9.91 -23.60 9.84
C TYR A 148 11.31 -23.85 10.39
N THR A 149 11.65 -25.11 10.65
CA THR A 149 12.97 -25.52 11.12
C THR A 149 13.67 -26.38 10.07
N LEU A 150 14.94 -26.09 9.82
CA LEU A 150 15.84 -26.91 9.01
C LEU A 150 17.01 -27.38 9.87
N HIS A 151 17.37 -28.66 9.73
CA HIS A 151 18.66 -29.15 10.17
C HIS A 151 19.71 -28.83 9.11
N GLN A 152 20.66 -27.97 9.47
CA GLN A 152 21.71 -27.49 8.57
C GLN A 152 23.01 -27.29 9.35
N ASN A 153 24.15 -27.63 8.75
CA ASN A 153 25.48 -27.51 9.37
C ASN A 153 25.55 -28.14 10.78
N GLY A 154 24.86 -29.28 10.98
CA GLY A 154 24.83 -30.00 12.25
C GLY A 154 23.96 -29.36 13.35
N LYS A 155 23.13 -28.36 13.03
CA LYS A 155 22.25 -27.69 14.00
C LYS A 155 20.85 -27.49 13.45
N ASP A 156 19.86 -27.51 14.34
CA ASP A 156 18.49 -27.14 14.02
C ASP A 156 18.35 -25.62 14.07
N VAL A 157 17.95 -25.02 12.96
CA VAL A 157 17.79 -23.57 12.82
C VAL A 157 16.34 -23.28 12.45
N THR A 158 15.69 -22.44 13.24
CA THR A 158 14.34 -21.96 12.95
C THR A 158 14.41 -20.68 12.15
N HIS A 159 13.87 -20.71 10.93
CA HIS A 159 13.69 -19.55 10.09
C HIS A 159 12.39 -18.84 10.45
N LYS A 160 12.37 -17.52 10.30
CA LYS A 160 11.25 -16.67 10.71
C LYS A 160 10.45 -16.20 9.49
N TYR A 161 9.17 -15.90 9.72
CA TYR A 161 8.36 -15.22 8.72
C TYR A 161 8.93 -13.83 8.45
N ARG A 162 9.04 -13.48 7.16
CA ARG A 162 9.48 -12.14 6.73
C ARG A 162 8.34 -11.15 6.69
N GLU A 163 7.14 -11.63 6.39
CA GLU A 163 5.90 -10.86 6.35
C GLU A 163 4.85 -11.50 7.26
N SER A 164 3.83 -10.73 7.62
CA SER A 164 2.67 -11.26 8.34
C SER A 164 1.58 -11.69 7.35
N GLY A 165 0.69 -12.58 7.77
CA GLY A 165 -0.45 -12.99 6.95
C GLY A 165 -1.04 -14.32 7.39
N ILE A 166 -2.20 -14.65 6.84
CA ILE A 166 -2.86 -15.94 7.03
C ILE A 166 -2.16 -16.99 6.17
N ILE A 167 -1.80 -18.13 6.74
CA ILE A 167 -1.21 -19.24 5.99
C ILE A 167 -2.31 -19.90 5.14
N THR A 168 -2.27 -19.71 3.82
CA THR A 168 -3.27 -20.25 2.89
C THR A 168 -2.80 -21.49 2.15
N ASN A 169 -1.48 -21.75 2.12
CA ASN A 169 -0.92 -22.98 1.61
C ASN A 169 0.30 -23.42 2.42
N ILE A 170 0.44 -24.74 2.60
CA ILE A 170 1.62 -25.38 3.18
C ILE A 170 1.97 -26.55 2.28
N GLN A 171 3.23 -26.63 1.82
CA GLN A 171 3.69 -27.76 1.03
C GLN A 171 3.62 -29.06 1.82
N ASP A 172 3.23 -30.12 1.13
CA ASP A 172 3.21 -31.47 1.68
C ASP A 172 4.63 -32.05 1.76
N ILE A 173 5.35 -31.65 2.80
CA ILE A 173 6.71 -32.13 3.13
C ILE A 173 6.73 -32.69 4.55
N PHE A 174 7.40 -33.83 4.73
CA PHE A 174 7.50 -34.51 6.02
C PHE A 174 8.88 -34.30 6.65
N GLU A 175 8.98 -34.49 7.98
CA GLU A 175 10.27 -34.43 8.69
C GLU A 175 11.27 -35.43 8.08
N GLY A 176 12.48 -34.97 7.79
CA GLY A 176 13.49 -35.76 7.10
C GLY A 176 13.59 -35.47 5.59
N SER A 177 12.64 -34.75 5.01
CA SER A 177 12.69 -34.35 3.59
C SER A 177 13.87 -33.42 3.32
N GLN A 178 14.56 -33.62 2.20
CA GLN A 178 15.60 -32.70 1.75
C GLN A 178 14.94 -31.47 1.10
N VAL A 179 15.36 -30.28 1.55
CA VAL A 179 14.86 -29.00 1.05
C VAL A 179 16.04 -28.19 0.51
N SER A 180 15.86 -27.57 -0.65
CA SER A 180 16.82 -26.68 -1.29
C SER A 180 16.45 -25.23 -1.06
N LYS A 181 17.46 -24.37 -1.02
CA LYS A 181 17.27 -22.92 -0.94
C LYS A 181 16.44 -22.44 -2.12
N GLY A 182 15.39 -21.69 -1.81
CA GLY A 182 14.46 -21.14 -2.80
C GLY A 182 13.18 -21.97 -2.97
N ASP A 183 13.14 -23.21 -2.47
CA ASP A 183 11.93 -24.04 -2.53
C ASP A 183 10.78 -23.32 -1.80
N LEU A 184 9.62 -23.21 -2.46
CA LEU A 184 8.41 -22.68 -1.84
C LEU A 184 7.96 -23.65 -0.75
N LEU A 185 7.72 -23.16 0.47
CA LEU A 185 7.28 -24.01 1.59
C LEU A 185 5.88 -23.67 2.08
N MET A 186 5.55 -22.38 2.14
CA MET A 186 4.21 -21.90 2.50
C MET A 186 3.86 -20.66 1.68
N THR A 187 2.56 -20.39 1.59
CA THR A 187 2.02 -19.14 1.04
C THR A 187 1.21 -18.44 2.13
N LEU A 188 1.45 -17.15 2.29
CA LEU A 188 0.69 -16.27 3.18
C LEU A 188 -0.17 -15.33 2.34
N GLU A 189 -1.35 -15.00 2.82
CA GLU A 189 -2.19 -13.92 2.31
C GLU A 189 -2.46 -12.89 3.40
N ASP A 190 -2.32 -11.62 3.07
CA ASP A 190 -2.77 -10.51 3.93
C ASP A 190 -3.61 -9.51 3.13
N ASN A 191 -4.41 -8.72 3.82
CA ASN A 191 -5.20 -7.66 3.20
C ASN A 191 -4.40 -6.37 3.16
N LYS A 192 -4.05 -5.90 1.96
CA LYS A 192 -3.39 -4.62 1.70
C LYS A 192 -4.31 -3.43 2.02
N PHE A 193 -5.61 -3.60 1.83
CA PHE A 193 -6.64 -2.60 2.10
C PHE A 193 -7.82 -3.23 2.83
N ASP A 194 -8.62 -2.41 3.53
CA ASP A 194 -9.83 -2.90 4.20
C ASP A 194 -10.78 -3.59 3.21
N PRO A 195 -11.03 -4.91 3.33
CA PRO A 195 -11.88 -5.63 2.38
C PRO A 195 -13.34 -5.18 2.39
N ASN A 196 -13.76 -4.47 3.45
CA ASN A 196 -15.11 -3.94 3.65
C ASN A 196 -15.23 -2.45 3.30
N VAL A 197 -14.20 -1.85 2.68
CA VAL A 197 -14.26 -0.45 2.27
C VAL A 197 -15.49 -0.18 1.40
N ASP A 198 -16.16 0.94 1.66
CA ASP A 198 -17.25 1.41 0.82
C ASP A 198 -16.72 1.91 -0.53
N LEU A 199 -16.93 1.08 -1.55
CA LEU A 199 -16.53 1.37 -2.93
C LEU A 199 -17.42 2.42 -3.60
N ASP A 200 -18.66 2.59 -3.17
CA ASP A 200 -19.54 3.64 -3.72
C ASP A 200 -19.06 5.04 -3.31
N ARG A 201 -18.31 5.09 -2.20
CA ARG A 201 -17.61 6.29 -1.74
C ARG A 201 -16.14 6.35 -2.19
N LEU A 202 -15.70 5.56 -3.17
CA LEU A 202 -14.30 5.57 -3.62
C LEU A 202 -13.84 6.97 -4.07
N ALA A 203 -14.67 7.66 -4.84
CA ALA A 203 -14.38 8.99 -5.37
C ALA A 203 -14.33 10.10 -4.30
N TYR A 204 -14.82 9.86 -3.08
CA TYR A 204 -15.05 10.89 -2.08
C TYR A 204 -13.89 10.99 -1.09
N VAL A 205 -13.49 12.22 -0.78
CA VAL A 205 -12.44 12.51 0.20
C VAL A 205 -12.96 12.19 1.61
N PRO A 206 -12.28 11.33 2.38
CA PRO A 206 -12.64 11.04 3.76
C PRO A 206 -12.78 12.30 4.61
N GLY A 207 -13.77 12.34 5.49
CA GLY A 207 -14.03 13.50 6.36
C GLY A 207 -14.87 14.63 5.73
N TYR A 208 -15.19 14.54 4.44
CA TYR A 208 -16.13 15.46 3.77
C TYR A 208 -17.41 14.73 3.33
N ALA A 209 -18.53 15.47 3.31
CA ALA A 209 -19.81 14.92 2.87
C ALA A 209 -19.86 14.68 1.35
N ASN A 210 -19.40 15.68 0.57
CA ASN A 210 -19.61 15.76 -0.88
C ASN A 210 -18.39 16.26 -1.67
N VAL A 211 -17.19 16.19 -1.09
CA VAL A 211 -15.94 16.54 -1.81
C VAL A 211 -15.40 15.27 -2.46
N LYS A 212 -15.18 15.32 -3.78
CA LYS A 212 -14.54 14.24 -4.54
C LYS A 212 -13.06 14.53 -4.79
N PHE A 213 -12.26 13.49 -4.96
CA PHE A 213 -10.92 13.63 -5.52
C PHE A 213 -11.01 14.14 -6.95
N GLU A 214 -10.08 15.01 -7.32
CA GLU A 214 -9.86 15.37 -8.72
C GLU A 214 -9.04 14.25 -9.37
N ILE A 215 -9.50 13.75 -10.51
CA ILE A 215 -8.81 12.72 -11.28
C ILE A 215 -8.56 13.23 -12.70
N TYR A 216 -7.36 12.97 -13.20
CA TYR A 216 -6.94 13.24 -14.57
C TYR A 216 -6.25 11.98 -15.09
N ALA A 217 -6.63 11.52 -16.27
CA ALA A 217 -6.00 10.41 -16.97
C ALA A 217 -6.00 10.72 -18.47
N ALA A 218 -4.86 10.57 -19.13
CA ALA A 218 -4.71 10.80 -20.56
C ALA A 218 -3.49 10.06 -21.11
N GLU A 219 -3.47 9.81 -22.41
CA GLU A 219 -2.27 9.47 -23.16
C GLU A 219 -1.64 10.77 -23.69
N ILE A 220 -0.33 10.95 -23.49
CA ILE A 220 0.41 12.14 -23.92
C ILE A 220 1.62 11.74 -24.77
N ASP A 221 2.00 12.61 -25.71
CA ASP A 221 3.26 12.47 -26.44
C ASP A 221 4.42 12.95 -25.56
N LYS A 222 5.34 12.04 -25.26
CA LYS A 222 6.60 12.31 -24.58
C LYS A 222 7.77 11.95 -25.51
N ASN A 223 8.33 12.95 -26.17
CA ASN A 223 9.48 12.81 -27.07
C ASN A 223 9.24 11.84 -28.25
N GLY A 224 8.03 11.83 -28.84
CA GLY A 224 7.65 10.98 -29.96
C GLY A 224 7.14 9.60 -29.53
N SER A 225 6.93 9.35 -28.24
CA SER A 225 6.33 8.13 -27.70
C SER A 225 5.08 8.47 -26.91
N PHE A 226 3.97 7.80 -27.23
CA PHE A 226 2.74 7.93 -26.47
C PHE A 226 2.86 7.18 -25.14
N VAL A 227 2.53 7.87 -24.05
CA VAL A 227 2.59 7.32 -22.69
C VAL A 227 1.34 7.72 -21.91
N ASP A 228 0.82 6.80 -21.12
CA ASP A 228 -0.27 7.11 -20.19
C ASP A 228 0.23 7.86 -18.96
N VAL A 229 -0.56 8.83 -18.55
CA VAL A 229 -0.35 9.62 -17.34
C VAL A 229 -1.62 9.68 -16.51
N ILE A 230 -1.46 9.76 -15.19
CA ILE A 230 -2.56 9.89 -14.24
C ILE A 230 -2.17 10.85 -13.13
N GLU A 231 -3.11 11.69 -12.69
CA GLU A 231 -3.00 12.44 -11.43
C GLU A 231 -4.32 12.32 -10.67
N VAL A 232 -4.25 11.92 -9.40
CA VAL A 232 -5.39 11.99 -8.46
C VAL A 232 -5.00 12.86 -7.28
N LYS A 233 -5.81 13.88 -6.99
CA LYS A 233 -5.50 14.91 -5.99
C LYS A 233 -6.68 15.18 -5.06
N ASN A 234 -6.38 15.44 -3.79
CA ASN A 234 -7.32 16.03 -2.85
C ASN A 234 -7.47 17.54 -3.14
N PRO A 235 -8.64 18.02 -3.61
CA PRO A 235 -8.84 19.45 -3.89
C PRO A 235 -8.96 20.31 -2.63
N LYS A 236 -9.22 19.70 -1.45
CA LYS A 236 -9.47 20.41 -0.21
C LYS A 236 -8.67 19.82 0.97
N PRO A 237 -7.38 20.16 1.09
CA PRO A 237 -6.54 19.73 2.22
C PRO A 237 -7.14 20.10 3.57
N PHE A 238 -7.00 19.23 4.56
CA PHE A 238 -7.33 19.56 5.96
C PHE A 238 -6.22 20.37 6.60
N ASP A 239 -4.96 20.09 6.26
CA ASP A 239 -3.83 20.93 6.64
C ASP A 239 -3.84 22.23 5.81
N PRO A 240 -4.09 23.41 6.44
CA PRO A 240 -4.11 24.68 5.73
C PRO A 240 -2.72 25.09 5.21
N THR A 241 -1.64 24.46 5.66
CA THR A 241 -0.29 24.71 5.14
C THR A 241 -0.07 24.09 3.77
N ARG A 242 -0.97 23.19 3.31
CA ARG A 242 -0.89 22.58 1.99
C ARG A 242 -1.49 23.46 0.91
N SER A 243 -0.62 24.03 0.07
CA SER A 243 -0.99 24.90 -1.05
C SER A 243 -0.30 24.48 -2.34
N GLU A 244 -0.95 24.69 -3.48
CA GLU A 244 -0.34 24.52 -4.81
C GLU A 244 0.86 25.45 -5.02
N GLU A 245 0.86 26.60 -4.34
CA GLU A 245 1.94 27.61 -4.40
C GLU A 245 3.24 27.13 -3.73
N ASN A 246 3.18 26.09 -2.89
CA ASN A 246 4.35 25.57 -2.22
C ASN A 246 5.33 24.93 -3.23
N GLU A 247 6.61 25.29 -3.11
CA GLU A 247 7.69 24.69 -3.91
C GLU A 247 7.92 23.22 -3.54
N ALA A 248 7.91 22.92 -2.23
CA ALA A 248 8.13 21.57 -1.73
C ALA A 248 6.93 20.66 -2.05
N LYS A 249 7.17 19.57 -2.78
CA LYS A 249 6.12 18.62 -3.21
C LYS A 249 5.32 18.05 -2.04
N ASN A 250 5.98 17.73 -0.93
CA ASN A 250 5.33 17.20 0.27
C ASN A 250 4.46 18.22 1.02
N LYS A 251 4.57 19.51 0.69
CA LYS A 251 3.69 20.58 1.19
C LYS A 251 2.60 20.95 0.19
N LYS A 252 2.50 20.31 -0.97
CA LYS A 252 1.35 20.50 -1.86
C LYS A 252 0.14 19.70 -1.36
N PRO A 253 -1.08 19.96 -1.86
CA PRO A 253 -2.22 19.08 -1.65
C PRO A 253 -1.86 17.62 -1.95
N LEU A 254 -2.34 16.71 -1.08
CA LEU A 254 -2.08 15.28 -1.20
C LEU A 254 -2.52 14.77 -2.58
N ARG A 255 -1.61 14.11 -3.27
CA ARG A 255 -1.85 13.57 -4.62
C ARG A 255 -0.88 12.45 -4.94
N PHE A 256 -1.25 11.63 -5.91
CA PHE A 256 -0.29 10.78 -6.60
C PHE A 256 -0.31 11.01 -8.11
N GLY A 257 0.80 10.63 -8.72
CA GLY A 257 1.02 10.71 -10.15
C GLY A 257 1.31 12.11 -10.66
N SER A 258 1.23 12.27 -11.98
CA SER A 258 1.51 13.52 -12.68
C SER A 258 0.72 13.57 -13.98
N LYS A 259 0.36 14.79 -14.41
CA LYS A 259 -0.26 15.02 -15.72
C LYS A 259 0.75 15.01 -16.88
N THR A 260 2.04 15.05 -16.59
CA THR A 260 3.13 15.24 -17.57
C THR A 260 4.19 14.15 -17.52
N ASP A 261 4.22 13.37 -16.44
CA ASP A 261 5.22 12.35 -16.19
C ASP A 261 4.58 11.00 -15.91
N VAL A 262 5.20 9.94 -16.44
CA VAL A 262 4.81 8.56 -16.18
C VAL A 262 5.25 8.21 -14.77
N THR A 263 4.37 8.47 -13.80
CA THR A 263 4.59 8.16 -12.39
C THR A 263 3.25 7.97 -11.71
N THR A 264 3.24 7.11 -10.69
CA THR A 264 2.14 6.94 -9.74
C THR A 264 2.59 7.24 -8.31
N SER A 265 3.76 7.86 -8.13
CA SER A 265 4.31 8.19 -6.81
C SER A 265 3.44 9.21 -6.08
N GLY A 266 3.28 9.00 -4.77
CA GLY A 266 2.56 9.91 -3.88
C GLY A 266 3.48 11.01 -3.36
N ASN A 267 2.96 12.20 -3.06
CA ASN A 267 3.75 13.26 -2.44
C ASN A 267 3.89 13.13 -0.90
N TRP A 268 3.46 12.00 -0.34
CA TRP A 268 3.61 11.63 1.08
C TRP A 268 4.73 10.61 1.31
N GLU A 269 5.39 10.14 0.24
CA GLU A 269 6.51 9.20 0.27
C GLU A 269 7.85 9.89 0.59
#